data_AF-A0A2V6XLT5-F1
#
_entry.id   AF-A0A2V6XLT5-F1
#
_cell.length_a   1.000
_cell.length_b   1.000
_cell.length_c   1.000
_cell.angle_alpha   90.00
_cell.angle_beta   90.00
_cell.angle_gamma   90.00
#
_symmetry.space_group_name_H-M   'P 1'
#
loop_
_entity.id
_entity.type
_entity.pdbx_description
1 polymer ?
#
loop_
_entity_poly.entity_id
_entity_poly.type
_entity_poly.pdbx_seq_one_letter_code
_entity_poly.pdbx_strand_id
1 'polypeptide(L)'
;MVMFPNKTKVLLILTQDVLDRARVLAGEATTALKLPVSLQIVLRALIEVGLKRDNHLALLANVEGQAKAVRHQRSVAGRAGLRGN
;
A
#
# COMPACT_ATOMS: atom_id res chain seq x y z
N MET A 1 18.32 -10.37 -14.36
CA MET A 1 17.74 -9.58 -13.24
C MET A 1 17.61 -8.13 -13.70
N VAL A 2 16.39 -7.62 -13.90
CA VAL A 2 16.20 -6.25 -14.39
C VAL A 2 16.56 -5.27 -13.27
N MET A 3 17.67 -4.56 -13.43
CA MET A 3 18.13 -3.54 -12.50
C MET A 3 17.44 -2.23 -12.86
N PHE A 4 16.40 -1.85 -12.12
CA PHE A 4 15.87 -0.49 -12.19
C PHE A 4 16.99 0.49 -11.74
N PRO A 5 17.45 1.43 -12.58
CA PRO A 5 18.36 2.48 -12.14
C PRO A 5 17.60 3.41 -11.19
N ASN A 6 18.23 3.88 -10.11
CA ASN A 6 17.62 4.73 -9.08
C ASN A 6 16.52 4.05 -8.21
N LYS A 7 16.88 2.96 -7.51
CA LYS A 7 15.96 2.26 -6.60
C LYS A 7 15.99 2.86 -5.19
N THR A 8 14.85 3.40 -4.75
CA THR A 8 14.56 3.61 -3.32
C THR A 8 13.82 2.40 -2.77
N LYS A 9 14.26 1.88 -1.61
CA LYS A 9 13.55 0.81 -0.89
C LYS A 9 12.56 1.45 0.08
N VAL A 10 11.35 0.90 0.13
CA VAL A 10 10.29 1.33 1.05
C VAL A 10 9.74 0.13 1.80
N LEU A 11 9.39 0.34 3.08
CA LEU A 11 8.58 -0.61 3.84
C LEU A 11 7.12 -0.17 3.71
N LEU A 12 6.26 -1.07 3.22
CA LEU A 12 4.85 -0.82 3.04
C LEU A 12 4.05 -1.73 3.97
N ILE A 13 3.26 -1.13 4.85
CA ILE A 13 2.34 -1.85 5.74
C ILE A 13 0.96 -1.81 5.10
N LEU A 14 0.43 -2.98 4.75
CA LEU A 14 -0.89 -3.15 4.14
C LEU A 14 -1.76 -4.02 5.01
N THR A 15 -3.08 -3.81 4.93
CA THR A 15 -4.04 -4.76 5.46
C THR A 15 -4.01 -6.04 4.63
N GLN A 16 -4.40 -7.16 5.25
CA GLN A 16 -4.34 -8.47 4.62
C GLN A 16 -5.25 -8.58 3.39
N ASP A 17 -6.44 -7.95 3.45
CA ASP A 17 -7.40 -7.94 2.33
C ASP A 17 -6.84 -7.26 1.07
N VAL A 18 -6.07 -6.18 1.23
CA VAL A 18 -5.40 -5.50 0.11
C VAL A 18 -4.34 -6.41 -0.49
N LEU A 19 -3.59 -7.11 0.35
CA LEU A 19 -2.56 -8.05 -0.10
C LEU A 19 -3.17 -9.24 -0.83
N ASP A 20 -4.29 -9.78 -0.35
CA ASP A 20 -4.99 -10.91 -0.98
C ASP A 20 -5.55 -10.53 -2.35
N ARG A 21 -6.17 -9.35 -2.47
CA ARG A 21 -6.60 -8.82 -3.77
C ARG A 21 -5.44 -8.68 -4.75
N ALA A 22 -4.30 -8.17 -4.29
CA ALA A 22 -3.12 -8.04 -5.13
C ALA A 22 -2.53 -9.40 -5.55
N ARG A 23 -2.64 -10.44 -4.70
CA ARG A 23 -2.26 -11.82 -5.07
C ARG A 23 -3.17 -12.40 -6.15
N VAL A 24 -4.48 -12.21 -6.05
CA VAL A 24 -5.44 -12.63 -7.08
C VAL A 24 -5.08 -11.98 -8.41
N LEU A 25 -4.86 -10.66 -8.42
CA LEU A 25 -4.44 -9.93 -9.63
C LEU A 25 -3.12 -10.46 -10.20
N ALA A 26 -2.16 -10.84 -9.37
CA ALA A 26 -0.91 -11.45 -9.83
C ALA A 26 -1.14 -12.81 -10.51
N GLY A 27 -2.04 -13.64 -9.96
CA GLY A 27 -2.44 -14.91 -10.54
C GLY A 27 -3.13 -14.73 -11.90
N GLU A 28 -4.11 -13.83 -11.96
CA GLU A 28 -4.82 -13.48 -13.21
C GLU A 28 -3.85 -12.95 -14.27
N ALA A 29 -2.96 -12.03 -13.90
CA ALA A 29 -1.97 -11.47 -14.82
C ALA A 29 -0.95 -12.53 -15.29
N THR A 30 -0.56 -13.47 -14.44
CA THR A 30 0.33 -14.58 -14.82
C THR A 30 -0.32 -15.45 -15.88
N THR A 31 -1.60 -15.81 -15.70
CA THR A 31 -2.36 -16.59 -16.69
C THR A 31 -2.56 -15.81 -17.99
N ALA A 32 -2.97 -14.54 -17.90
CA ALA A 32 -3.27 -13.71 -19.06
C ALA A 32 -2.03 -13.40 -19.91
N LEU A 33 -0.90 -13.07 -19.27
CA LEU A 33 0.34 -12.69 -19.93
C LEU A 33 1.24 -13.89 -20.27
N LYS A 34 0.91 -15.08 -19.75
CA LYS A 34 1.70 -16.32 -19.91
C LYS A 34 3.16 -16.17 -19.47
N LEU A 35 3.40 -15.37 -18.43
CA LEU A 35 4.71 -15.19 -17.82
C LEU A 35 4.57 -14.97 -16.30
N PRO A 36 5.56 -15.37 -15.47
CA PRO A 36 5.47 -15.20 -14.03
C PRO A 36 5.35 -13.72 -13.63
N VAL A 37 4.22 -13.33 -13.04
CA VAL A 37 4.02 -11.98 -12.50
C VAL A 37 4.14 -12.04 -10.97
N SER A 38 5.16 -11.36 -10.43
CA SER A 38 5.35 -11.29 -8.99
C SER A 38 4.43 -10.25 -8.35
N LEU A 39 4.10 -10.47 -7.08
CA LEU A 39 3.34 -9.50 -6.28
C LEU A 39 4.01 -8.11 -6.24
N GLN A 40 5.34 -8.05 -6.27
CA GLN A 40 6.08 -6.79 -6.32
C GLN A 40 5.81 -6.01 -7.61
N ILE A 41 5.68 -6.69 -8.75
CA ILE A 41 5.35 -6.06 -10.03
C ILE A 41 3.94 -5.46 -9.96
N VAL A 42 2.97 -6.22 -9.44
CA VAL A 42 1.58 -5.76 -9.29
C VAL A 42 1.50 -4.55 -8.36
N LEU A 43 2.09 -4.62 -7.17
CA LEU A 43 2.09 -3.52 -6.21
C LEU A 43 2.73 -2.26 -6.78
N ARG A 44 3.84 -2.41 -7.52
CA ARG A 44 4.49 -1.28 -8.19
C ARG A 44 3.57 -0.64 -9.24
N ALA A 45 2.96 -1.45 -10.09
CA ALA A 45 2.04 -0.95 -11.12
C ALA A 45 0.83 -0.23 -10.49
N LEU A 46 0.27 -0.76 -9.41
CA LEU A 46 -0.83 -0.12 -8.68
C LEU A 46 -0.42 1.25 -8.10
N ILE A 47 0.77 1.35 -7.51
CA ILE A 47 1.31 2.61 -6.99
C ILE A 47 1.52 3.60 -8.14
N GLU A 48 2.16 3.20 -9.24
CA GLU A 48 2.42 4.08 -10.38
C GLU A 48 1.13 4.59 -11.03
N VAL A 49 0.12 3.72 -11.21
CA VAL A 49 -1.20 4.12 -11.72
C VAL A 49 -1.91 5.05 -10.73
N GLY A 50 -1.83 4.76 -9.43
CA GLY A 50 -2.39 5.60 -8.38
C GLY A 50 -1.76 6.99 -8.32
N LEU A 51 -0.44 7.08 -8.48
CA LEU A 51 0.30 8.35 -8.47
C LEU A 51 0.05 9.20 -9.71
N LYS A 52 -0.22 8.60 -10.87
CA LYS A 52 -0.59 9.32 -12.10
C LYS A 52 -2.02 9.87 -12.10
N ARG A 53 -2.85 9.44 -11.15
CA ARG A 53 -4.21 9.94 -10.99
C ARG A 53 -4.15 11.25 -10.21
N ASP A 54 -3.87 12.35 -10.92
CA ASP A 54 -3.73 13.69 -10.32
C ASP A 54 -4.94 14.04 -9.44
N ASN A 55 -4.68 14.22 -8.15
CA ASN A 55 -5.54 14.85 -7.15
C ASN A 55 -7.02 14.44 -7.16
N HIS A 56 -7.33 13.18 -7.48
CA HIS A 56 -8.69 12.68 -7.37
C HIS A 56 -9.18 12.85 -5.92
N LEU A 57 -10.33 13.48 -5.71
CA LEU A 57 -10.92 13.73 -4.39
C LEU A 57 -10.97 12.48 -3.50
N ALA A 58 -11.16 11.30 -4.09
CA ALA A 58 -11.13 10.01 -3.39
C ALA A 58 -9.76 9.67 -2.80
N LEU A 59 -8.66 10.05 -3.46
CA LEU A 59 -7.30 9.87 -2.94
C LEU A 59 -7.08 10.76 -1.72
N LEU A 60 -7.47 12.04 -1.80
CA LEU A 60 -7.34 12.98 -0.68
C LEU A 60 -8.16 12.53 0.54
N ALA A 61 -9.42 12.10 0.31
CA ALA A 61 -10.27 11.59 1.38
C ALA A 61 -9.68 10.32 2.04
N ASN A 62 -9.09 9.43 1.25
CA ASN A 62 -8.42 8.23 1.77
C ASN A 62 -7.19 8.60 2.62
N VAL A 63 -6.32 9.48 2.10
CA VAL A 63 -5.15 9.98 2.84
C VAL A 63 -5.56 10.62 4.17
N GLU A 64 -6.60 11.46 4.16
CA GLU A 64 -7.12 12.07 5.38
C GLU A 64 -7.64 11.03 6.38
N GLY A 65 -8.41 10.04 5.91
CA GLY A 65 -8.92 8.95 6.74
C GLY A 65 -7.79 8.16 7.41
N GLN A 66 -6.75 7.80 6.66
CA GLN A 66 -5.59 7.09 7.19
C GLN A 66 -4.80 7.94 8.19
N ALA A 67 -4.56 9.22 7.89
CA ALA A 67 -3.87 10.13 8.81
C ALA A 67 -4.62 10.27 10.15
N LYS A 68 -5.95 10.38 10.10
CA LYS A 68 -6.81 10.40 11.31
C LYS A 68 -6.73 9.10 12.09
N ALA A 69 -6.77 7.94 11.41
CA ALA A 69 -6.66 6.63 12.06
C ALA A 69 -5.32 6.47 12.81
N VAL A 70 -4.21 6.83 12.17
CA VAL A 70 -2.87 6.77 12.79
C VAL A 70 -2.78 7.73 13.98
N ARG A 71 -3.32 8.95 13.86
CA ARG A 71 -3.37 9.92 14.97
C ARG A 71 -4.18 9.37 16.15
N HIS A 72 -5.32 8.75 15.88
CA HIS A 72 -6.15 8.15 16.92
C HIS A 72 -5.42 7.01 17.64
N GLN A 73 -4.81 6.07 16.91
CA GLN A 73 -4.02 4.98 17.49
C GLN A 73 -2.89 5.50 18.39
N ARG A 74 -2.15 6.52 17.95
CA ARG A 74 -1.10 7.16 18.75
C ARG A 74 -1.64 7.83 20.01
N SER A 75 -2.78 8.51 19.91
CA SER A 75 -3.42 9.15 21.07
C SER A 75 -3.89 8.13 22.11
N VAL A 76 -4.41 6.98 21.67
CA VAL A 76 -4.86 5.91 22.57
C VAL A 76 -3.66 5.26 23.25
N ALA A 77 -2.59 4.96 22.50
CA ALA A 77 -1.34 4.43 23.06
C ALA A 77 -0.71 5.41 24.08
N GLY A 78 -0.72 6.72 23.79
CA GLY A 78 -0.24 7.73 24.73
C GLY A 78 -1.06 7.82 26.02
N ARG A 79 -2.39 7.69 25.94
CA ARG A 79 -3.26 7.67 27.13
C ARG A 79 -3.08 6.39 27.97
N ALA A 80 -2.79 5.26 27.34
CA ALA A 80 -2.48 4.02 28.06
C ALA A 80 -1.14 4.14 28.82
N GLY A 81 -0.14 4.83 28.26
CA GLY A 81 1.13 5.10 28.93
C GLY A 81 1.04 6.08 30.10
N LEU A 82 0.11 7.05 30.06
CA LEU A 82 -0.11 8.02 31.15
C LEU A 82 -0.89 7.47 32.35
N ARG A 83 -1.46 6.27 32.24
CA ARG A 83 -2.26 5.63 33.30
C ARG A 83 -1.49 4.55 34.08
N GLY A 84 -0.23 4.34 33.73
CA GLY A 84 0.69 3.36 34.33
C GLY A 84 1.88 3.98 35.06
N ASN A 85 1.71 5.18 35.63
CA ASN A 85 2.62 5.84 36.56
C ASN A 85 1.81 6.52 37.67
#